data_AF-A0A3A8RWM9-F1
#
_entry.id   AF-A0A3A8RWM9-F1
#
_cell.length_a   1.000
_cell.length_b   1.000
_cell.length_c   1.000
_cell.angle_alpha   90.00
_cell.angle_beta   90.00
_cell.angle_gamma   90.00
#
_symmetry.space_group_name_H-M   'P 1'
#
loop_
_entity.id
_entity.type
_entity.pdbx_description
1 polymer ?
#
loop_
_entity_poly.entity_id
_entity_poly.type
_entity_poly.pdbx_seq_one_letter_code
_entity_poly.pdbx_strand_id
1 'polypeptide(L)'
;MGVGQTVDLSTSTGVASLPAGFNLQFSGINIAGTLILPSGSVLRSSGDITVSGTVNVQAGAEDLGNGEAPTGIARTAATNYSGGAGLASFQAAQVRRVQSASGGAGARIYVGASADGGAGGGSVLLAAKGNIRIVTGANINASGSSGVNPGTAGVSIVGTGGGGGGIVLVAAKGSITLGGAIRVQGGNGANGYDGNGGTGEGGGGGGGGGIVHFISSSTASVTGSVVTAGGSAGSNAGAGASSIPGGGGGGSGGSGGNGGGTAPGTTSIVNPSAGSGGYFLQTVVPEPESLLGL
;
A
#
# COMPACT_ATOMS: atom_id res chain seq x y z
N MET A 1 10.31 11.67 19.40
CA MET A 1 10.75 10.34 19.88
C MET A 1 12.25 10.23 19.77
N GLY A 2 12.90 9.61 20.76
CA GLY A 2 14.35 9.41 20.76
C GLY A 2 14.80 8.34 19.76
N VAL A 3 16.10 8.33 19.46
CA VAL A 3 16.76 7.30 18.66
C VAL A 3 16.58 5.93 19.32
N GLY A 4 16.33 4.88 18.53
CA GLY A 4 16.18 3.51 19.02
C GLY A 4 14.85 3.18 19.70
N GLN A 5 13.98 4.17 19.93
CA GLN A 5 12.65 3.94 20.49
C GLN A 5 11.65 3.49 19.43
N THR A 6 10.80 2.51 19.78
CA THR A 6 9.61 2.17 19.00
C THR A 6 8.37 2.72 19.70
N VAL A 7 7.54 3.46 18.97
CA VAL A 7 6.20 3.88 19.43
C VAL A 7 5.18 3.36 18.43
N ASP A 8 4.22 2.59 18.92
CA ASP A 8 3.20 1.96 18.10
C ASP A 8 1.80 2.51 18.42
N LEU A 9 1.36 3.45 17.60
CA LEU A 9 0.07 4.12 17.74
C LEU A 9 -1.11 3.28 17.19
N SER A 10 -0.86 2.08 16.70
CA SER A 10 -1.93 1.12 16.40
C SER A 10 -2.47 0.41 17.65
N THR A 11 -1.74 0.50 18.76
CA THR A 11 -2.12 -0.13 20.03
C THR A 11 -2.61 0.90 21.04
N SER A 12 -3.55 0.51 21.91
CA SER A 12 -4.02 1.37 23.00
C SER A 12 -2.88 1.79 23.94
N THR A 13 -1.93 0.89 24.21
CA THR A 13 -0.75 1.16 25.04
C THR A 13 0.15 2.23 24.42
N GLY A 14 0.42 2.16 23.11
CA GLY A 14 1.24 3.16 22.45
C GLY A 14 0.56 4.52 22.37
N VAL A 15 -0.76 4.57 22.15
CA VAL A 15 -1.52 5.83 22.27
C VAL A 15 -1.48 6.39 23.69
N ALA A 16 -1.62 5.54 24.71
CA ALA A 16 -1.55 5.95 26.12
C ALA A 16 -0.15 6.46 26.53
N SER A 17 0.89 6.09 25.79
CA SER A 17 2.24 6.64 25.99
C SER A 17 2.39 8.10 25.53
N LEU A 18 1.41 8.62 24.78
CA LEU A 18 1.38 10.02 24.37
C LEU A 18 0.88 10.91 25.53
N PRO A 19 1.51 12.07 25.79
CA PRO A 19 1.20 12.92 26.94
C PRO A 19 -0.26 13.38 27.08
N ALA A 20 -1.05 13.33 26.00
CA ALA A 20 -2.46 13.73 26.01
C ALA A 20 -3.37 12.76 25.22
N GLY A 21 -2.93 11.54 24.91
CA GLY A 21 -3.72 10.57 24.13
C GLY A 21 -4.05 11.06 22.71
N PHE A 22 -5.33 11.11 22.34
CA PHE A 22 -5.81 11.52 21.02
C PHE A 22 -5.95 13.06 20.88
N ASN A 23 -5.85 13.60 19.65
CA ASN A 23 -5.96 15.03 19.31
C ASN A 23 -4.74 15.92 19.61
N LEU A 24 -3.54 15.41 19.33
CA LEU A 24 -2.29 16.16 19.53
C LEU A 24 -2.09 17.23 18.45
N GLN A 25 -1.84 18.45 18.89
CA GLN A 25 -1.23 19.49 18.07
C GLN A 25 0.23 19.64 18.47
N PHE A 26 1.14 19.46 17.52
CA PHE A 26 2.56 19.58 17.78
C PHE A 26 3.07 20.95 17.34
N SER A 27 3.97 21.54 18.12
CA SER A 27 4.78 22.69 17.67
C SER A 27 5.98 22.25 16.82
N GLY A 28 6.34 20.97 16.89
CA GLY A 28 7.39 20.33 16.12
C GLY A 28 7.27 18.82 16.26
N ILE A 29 7.59 18.07 15.20
CA ILE A 29 7.63 16.60 15.23
C ILE A 29 9.02 16.13 14.84
N ASN A 30 9.64 15.33 15.70
CA ASN A 30 10.91 14.66 15.42
C ASN A 30 10.78 13.15 15.62
N ILE A 31 10.90 12.40 14.52
CA ILE A 31 10.80 10.94 14.48
C ILE A 31 12.19 10.38 14.21
N ALA A 32 12.93 10.09 15.28
CA ALA A 32 14.30 9.55 15.21
C ALA A 32 14.39 8.03 15.46
N GLY A 33 13.30 7.40 15.93
CA GLY A 33 13.16 5.96 16.12
C GLY A 33 12.17 5.34 15.12
N THR A 34 11.49 4.27 15.51
CA THR A 34 10.43 3.64 14.70
C THR A 34 9.06 4.09 15.18
N LEU A 35 8.32 4.79 14.33
CA LEU A 35 6.93 5.15 14.56
C LEU A 35 6.01 4.24 13.74
N ILE A 36 5.16 3.47 14.40
CA ILE A 36 4.11 2.68 13.73
C ILE A 36 2.79 3.44 13.85
N LEU A 37 2.11 3.61 12.71
CA LEU A 37 0.87 4.36 12.59
C LEU A 37 -0.24 3.47 12.04
N PRO A 38 -1.48 3.58 12.54
CA PRO A 38 -2.63 3.05 11.83
C PRO A 38 -2.83 3.82 10.51
N SER A 39 -3.40 3.15 9.50
CA SER A 39 -3.76 3.80 8.24
C SER A 39 -4.77 4.94 8.46
N GLY A 40 -4.65 6.02 7.67
CA GLY A 40 -5.44 7.24 7.81
C GLY A 40 -4.88 8.23 8.84
N SER A 41 -3.68 7.97 9.38
CA SER A 41 -3.05 8.85 10.37
C SER A 41 -2.68 10.21 9.79
N VAL A 42 -2.92 11.27 10.57
CA VAL A 42 -2.56 12.65 10.22
C VAL A 42 -1.63 13.21 11.29
N LEU A 43 -0.40 13.55 10.90
CA LEU A 43 0.59 14.20 11.76
C LEU A 43 0.65 15.70 11.40
N ARG A 44 0.21 16.56 12.33
CA ARG A 44 0.17 18.03 12.13
C ARG A 44 1.17 18.73 13.03
N SER A 45 1.95 19.63 12.45
CA SER A 45 2.88 20.50 13.18
C SER A 45 2.69 21.97 12.80
N SER A 46 2.67 22.86 13.80
CA SER A 46 2.74 24.31 13.55
C SER A 46 4.16 24.80 13.27
N GLY A 47 5.16 23.96 13.51
CA GLY A 47 6.55 24.17 13.10
C GLY A 47 6.98 23.10 12.11
N ASP A 48 8.19 22.58 12.27
CA ASP A 48 8.79 21.61 11.36
C ASP A 48 8.36 20.17 11.67
N ILE A 49 8.50 19.29 10.68
CA ILE A 49 8.50 17.83 10.83
C ILE A 49 9.83 17.28 10.31
N THR A 50 10.57 16.57 11.15
CA THR A 50 11.79 15.86 10.76
C THR A 50 11.63 14.35 10.99
N VAL A 51 11.90 13.58 9.94
CA VAL A 51 11.98 12.11 9.98
C VAL A 51 13.42 11.70 9.77
N SER A 52 14.04 11.16 10.82
CA SER A 52 15.40 10.59 10.80
C SER A 52 15.45 9.10 11.12
N GLY A 53 14.34 8.53 11.58
CA GLY A 53 14.14 7.09 11.76
C GLY A 53 13.20 6.51 10.70
N THR A 54 12.33 5.58 11.14
CA THR A 54 11.39 4.87 10.26
C THR A 54 9.96 5.17 10.66
N VAL A 55 9.10 5.43 9.67
CA VAL A 55 7.65 5.48 9.82
C VAL A 55 7.07 4.28 9.08
N ASN A 56 6.37 3.41 9.80
CA ASN A 56 5.62 2.29 9.22
C ASN A 56 4.13 2.57 9.36
N VAL A 57 3.42 2.60 8.24
CA VAL A 57 1.96 2.76 8.21
C VAL A 57 1.35 1.40 7.98
N GLN A 58 0.52 0.96 8.92
CA GLN A 58 -0.19 -0.32 8.82
C GLN A 58 -1.17 -0.34 7.65
N ALA A 59 -1.53 -1.54 7.22
CA ALA A 59 -2.48 -1.73 6.14
C ALA A 59 -3.82 -1.03 6.41
N GLY A 60 -4.46 -0.58 5.34
CA GLY A 60 -5.75 0.09 5.39
C GLY A 60 -6.94 -0.76 4.96
N ALA A 61 -6.68 -1.84 4.24
CA ALA A 61 -7.69 -2.73 3.66
C ALA A 61 -7.19 -4.17 3.69
N GLU A 62 -8.00 -5.10 4.18
CA GLU A 62 -7.63 -6.51 4.30
C GLU A 62 -8.82 -7.36 3.85
N ASP A 63 -8.55 -8.39 3.04
CA ASP A 63 -9.52 -9.42 2.72
C ASP A 63 -9.32 -10.60 3.67
N LEU A 64 -10.04 -10.55 4.80
CA LEU A 64 -10.04 -11.60 5.83
C LEU A 64 -11.08 -12.71 5.53
N GLY A 65 -11.67 -12.72 4.33
CA GLY A 65 -12.62 -13.72 3.84
C GLY A 65 -14.10 -13.31 3.89
N ASN A 66 -14.94 -14.13 3.25
CA ASN A 66 -16.41 -14.04 3.18
C ASN A 66 -17.01 -12.85 2.41
N GLY A 67 -16.21 -12.04 1.72
CA GLY A 67 -16.69 -10.89 0.94
C GLY A 67 -15.81 -10.59 -0.27
N GLU A 68 -16.16 -9.55 -1.01
CA GLU A 68 -15.29 -8.99 -2.05
C GLU A 68 -14.08 -8.30 -1.40
N ALA A 69 -12.91 -8.40 -2.03
CA ALA A 69 -11.70 -7.75 -1.56
C ALA A 69 -11.92 -6.23 -1.47
N PRO A 70 -11.66 -5.58 -0.32
CA PRO A 70 -11.93 -4.15 -0.19
C PRO A 70 -11.13 -3.32 -1.21
N THR A 71 -11.81 -2.38 -1.85
CA THR A 71 -11.29 -1.60 -2.99
C THR A 71 -10.17 -0.62 -2.62
N GLY A 72 -10.13 -0.16 -1.37
CA GLY A 72 -9.36 1.03 -1.01
C GLY A 72 -9.79 2.22 -1.87
N ILE A 73 -8.82 2.99 -2.37
CA ILE A 73 -9.04 4.11 -3.30
C ILE A 73 -9.07 3.69 -4.78
N ALA A 74 -8.92 2.40 -5.09
CA ALA A 74 -9.01 1.92 -6.47
C ALA A 74 -10.41 2.17 -7.05
N ARG A 75 -10.51 2.30 -8.38
CA ARG A 75 -11.80 2.42 -9.07
C ARG A 75 -12.64 1.14 -9.02
N THR A 76 -11.98 -0.01 -8.93
CA THR A 76 -12.63 -1.32 -8.80
C THR A 76 -11.84 -2.21 -7.86
N ALA A 77 -12.53 -3.14 -7.21
CA ALA A 77 -11.90 -4.16 -6.38
C ALA A 77 -11.16 -5.18 -7.24
N ALA A 78 -10.23 -5.90 -6.60
CA ALA A 78 -9.73 -7.14 -7.15
C ALA A 78 -10.80 -8.23 -7.02
N THR A 79 -10.86 -9.11 -7.99
CA THR A 79 -11.80 -10.23 -8.00
C THR A 79 -11.06 -11.53 -8.26
N ASN A 80 -11.83 -12.61 -8.43
CA ASN A 80 -11.30 -13.82 -9.02
C ASN A 80 -10.77 -13.49 -10.42
N TYR A 81 -9.50 -13.80 -10.68
CA TYR A 81 -8.76 -13.45 -11.90
C TYR A 81 -8.46 -11.96 -12.11
N SER A 82 -9.43 -11.04 -12.04
CA SER A 82 -9.19 -9.63 -12.44
C SER A 82 -8.56 -8.80 -11.33
N GLY A 83 -7.47 -8.09 -11.66
CA GLY A 83 -6.85 -7.11 -10.76
C GLY A 83 -7.71 -5.85 -10.58
N GLY A 84 -7.57 -5.20 -9.43
CA GLY A 84 -8.26 -3.94 -9.14
C GLY A 84 -7.73 -2.79 -10.00
N ALA A 85 -8.62 -1.97 -10.55
CA ALA A 85 -8.24 -0.85 -11.41
C ALA A 85 -7.81 0.36 -10.57
N GLY A 86 -6.54 0.74 -10.63
CA GLY A 86 -6.02 1.91 -9.91
C GLY A 86 -6.57 3.23 -10.44
N LEU A 87 -6.39 4.31 -9.68
CA LEU A 87 -6.75 5.66 -10.10
C LEU A 87 -6.01 6.07 -11.37
N ALA A 88 -6.63 6.90 -12.20
CA ALA A 88 -5.91 7.58 -13.28
C ALA A 88 -5.07 8.72 -12.67
N SER A 89 -4.02 9.15 -13.37
CA SER A 89 -3.08 10.18 -12.89
C SER A 89 -3.77 11.47 -12.42
N PHE A 90 -4.76 11.96 -13.17
CA PHE A 90 -5.49 13.16 -12.79
C PHE A 90 -6.40 12.94 -11.56
N GLN A 91 -6.96 11.74 -11.40
CA GLN A 91 -7.72 11.37 -10.20
C GLN A 91 -6.79 11.27 -8.98
N ALA A 92 -5.60 10.68 -9.16
CA ALA A 92 -4.57 10.60 -8.12
C ALA A 92 -4.11 11.99 -7.65
N ALA A 93 -4.02 12.98 -8.55
CA ALA A 93 -3.70 14.36 -8.19
C ALA A 93 -4.78 15.06 -7.34
N GLN A 94 -6.01 14.56 -7.34
CA GLN A 94 -7.08 15.05 -6.46
C GLN A 94 -7.03 14.44 -5.05
N VAL A 95 -6.16 13.45 -4.80
CA VAL A 95 -5.96 12.89 -3.46
C VAL A 95 -5.20 13.90 -2.62
N ARG A 96 -5.95 14.60 -1.75
CA ARG A 96 -5.46 15.65 -0.84
C ARG A 96 -5.74 15.34 0.63
N ARG A 97 -6.36 14.19 0.89
CA ARG A 97 -6.65 13.67 2.23
C ARG A 97 -6.36 12.19 2.25
N VAL A 98 -6.00 11.72 3.44
CA VAL A 98 -5.80 10.31 3.73
C VAL A 98 -7.07 9.70 4.28
N GLN A 99 -7.26 8.40 4.03
CA GLN A 99 -8.44 7.63 4.44
C GLN A 99 -7.97 6.35 5.13
N SER A 100 -8.77 5.81 6.05
CA SER A 100 -8.42 4.57 6.75
C SER A 100 -8.13 3.41 5.79
N ALA A 101 -8.91 3.27 4.70
CA ALA A 101 -8.61 2.37 3.59
C ALA A 101 -7.92 3.12 2.44
N SER A 102 -6.77 2.63 1.99
CA SER A 102 -5.99 3.30 0.94
C SER A 102 -5.60 2.37 -0.20
N GLY A 103 -4.58 1.52 -0.07
CA GLY A 103 -4.37 0.43 -1.01
C GLY A 103 -5.56 -0.54 -0.95
N GLY A 104 -6.01 -1.05 -2.10
CA GLY A 104 -6.99 -2.12 -2.15
C GLY A 104 -6.37 -3.46 -1.78
N ALA A 105 -7.15 -4.37 -1.20
CA ALA A 105 -6.69 -5.71 -0.91
C ALA A 105 -6.58 -6.55 -2.20
N GLY A 106 -5.65 -7.51 -2.22
CA GLY A 106 -5.64 -8.57 -3.21
C GLY A 106 -6.74 -9.58 -2.95
N ALA A 107 -7.25 -10.23 -4.00
CA ALA A 107 -8.36 -11.17 -3.85
C ALA A 107 -7.93 -12.45 -3.14
N ARG A 108 -8.69 -12.84 -2.11
CA ARG A 108 -8.63 -14.17 -1.49
C ARG A 108 -9.58 -15.13 -2.21
N ILE A 109 -9.02 -16.14 -2.86
CA ILE A 109 -9.84 -17.18 -3.51
C ILE A 109 -9.95 -18.45 -2.66
N TYR A 110 -8.92 -18.80 -1.90
CA TYR A 110 -8.92 -20.02 -1.09
C TYR A 110 -9.46 -19.77 0.31
N VAL A 111 -10.55 -20.48 0.65
CA VAL A 111 -11.14 -20.49 2.00
C VAL A 111 -10.44 -21.55 2.85
N GLY A 112 -9.22 -21.25 3.26
CA GLY A 112 -8.50 -22.03 4.26
C GLY A 112 -7.65 -21.14 5.15
N ALA A 113 -7.13 -21.71 6.24
CA ALA A 113 -6.27 -20.98 7.16
C ALA A 113 -5.01 -20.47 6.42
N SER A 114 -4.64 -19.22 6.68
CA SER A 114 -3.39 -18.62 6.20
C SER A 114 -3.25 -18.53 4.67
N ALA A 115 -4.35 -18.42 3.93
CA ALA A 115 -4.37 -18.16 2.50
C ALA A 115 -5.04 -16.81 2.21
N ASP A 116 -4.55 -15.78 2.88
CA ASP A 116 -5.16 -14.46 2.80
C ASP A 116 -4.71 -13.72 1.54
N GLY A 117 -5.60 -12.84 1.05
CA GLY A 117 -5.23 -11.84 0.07
C GLY A 117 -4.25 -10.85 0.68
N GLY A 118 -3.34 -10.33 -0.13
CA GLY A 118 -2.41 -9.31 0.33
C GLY A 118 -3.15 -8.05 0.81
N ALA A 119 -2.88 -7.64 2.05
CA ALA A 119 -3.41 -6.41 2.62
C ALA A 119 -2.98 -5.16 1.83
N GLY A 120 -3.90 -4.25 1.57
CA GLY A 120 -3.60 -2.97 0.93
C GLY A 120 -2.86 -2.01 1.86
N GLY A 121 -1.85 -1.33 1.34
CA GLY A 121 -0.99 -0.41 2.09
C GLY A 121 -1.76 0.70 2.79
N GLY A 122 -1.14 1.23 3.85
CA GLY A 122 -1.73 2.29 4.67
C GLY A 122 -1.65 3.69 4.08
N SER A 123 -2.33 4.64 4.70
CA SER A 123 -2.17 6.05 4.35
C SER A 123 -1.70 6.91 5.52
N VAL A 124 -0.86 7.91 5.22
CA VAL A 124 -0.41 8.91 6.20
C VAL A 124 -0.28 10.29 5.57
N LEU A 125 -0.69 11.32 6.32
CA LEU A 125 -0.46 12.73 6.00
C LEU A 125 0.52 13.33 6.99
N LEU A 126 1.63 13.88 6.47
CA LEU A 126 2.53 14.77 7.20
C LEU A 126 2.23 16.21 6.80
N ALA A 127 1.71 17.04 7.71
CA ALA A 127 1.35 18.43 7.45
C ALA A 127 2.08 19.39 8.39
N ALA A 128 2.86 20.32 7.83
CA ALA A 128 3.66 21.28 8.58
C ALA A 128 3.42 22.73 8.12
N LYS A 129 3.31 23.67 9.06
CA LYS A 129 3.45 25.10 8.73
C LYS A 129 4.92 25.51 8.51
N GLY A 130 5.86 24.73 9.04
CA GLY A 130 7.27 24.85 8.75
C GLY A 130 7.73 23.97 7.58
N ASN A 131 8.96 23.49 7.66
CA ASN A 131 9.57 22.57 6.71
C ASN A 131 9.24 21.11 7.05
N ILE A 132 9.25 20.25 6.02
CA ILE A 132 9.28 18.80 6.21
C ILE A 132 10.58 18.24 5.65
N ARG A 133 11.34 17.54 6.50
CA ARG A 133 12.62 16.93 6.13
C ARG A 133 12.61 15.44 6.44
N ILE A 134 12.73 14.62 5.41
CA ILE A 134 12.96 13.17 5.51
C ILE A 134 14.44 12.96 5.18
N VAL A 135 15.29 12.84 6.21
CA VAL A 135 16.75 12.86 6.03
C VAL A 135 17.28 11.57 5.40
N THR A 136 18.53 11.61 4.92
CA THR A 136 19.23 10.42 4.43
C THR A 136 19.21 9.29 5.45
N GLY A 137 18.90 8.07 5.00
CA GLY A 137 18.74 6.88 5.85
C GLY A 137 17.36 6.72 6.49
N ALA A 138 16.51 7.76 6.50
CA ALA A 138 15.15 7.68 7.00
C ALA A 138 14.21 6.98 6.01
N ASN A 139 13.15 6.34 6.52
CA ASN A 139 12.20 5.60 5.69
C ASN A 139 10.75 5.92 6.08
N ILE A 140 9.87 6.05 5.09
CA ILE A 140 8.42 5.99 5.27
C ILE A 140 7.89 4.82 4.45
N ASN A 141 7.31 3.82 5.10
CA ASN A 141 6.80 2.61 4.48
C ASN A 141 5.28 2.55 4.65
N ALA A 142 4.57 2.51 3.53
CA ALA A 142 3.13 2.29 3.46
C ALA A 142 2.80 1.36 2.28
N SER A 143 3.55 0.26 2.17
CA SER A 143 3.45 -0.68 1.05
C SER A 143 2.35 -1.71 1.29
N GLY A 144 1.81 -2.27 0.21
CA GLY A 144 0.90 -3.41 0.28
C GLY A 144 1.63 -4.69 0.69
N SER A 145 0.90 -5.60 1.32
CA SER A 145 1.40 -6.93 1.70
C SER A 145 1.26 -7.90 0.53
N SER A 146 2.15 -8.90 0.48
CA SER A 146 2.05 -9.96 -0.53
C SER A 146 0.90 -10.91 -0.21
N GLY A 147 0.33 -11.53 -1.24
CA GLY A 147 -0.57 -12.65 -1.07
C GLY A 147 0.14 -13.84 -0.44
N VAL A 148 -0.61 -14.69 0.25
CA VAL A 148 -0.09 -15.89 0.91
C VAL A 148 -0.73 -17.14 0.32
N ASN A 149 0.10 -18.15 0.03
CA ASN A 149 -0.34 -19.51 -0.23
C ASN A 149 0.38 -20.43 0.78
N PRO A 150 -0.35 -21.18 1.64
CA PRO A 150 0.26 -21.99 2.69
C PRO A 150 0.95 -23.26 2.19
N GLY A 151 0.72 -23.68 0.93
CA GLY A 151 1.40 -24.83 0.34
C GLY A 151 1.10 -26.17 1.04
N THR A 152 -0.14 -26.38 1.50
CA THR A 152 -0.53 -27.57 2.25
C THR A 152 -0.52 -28.82 1.36
N ALA A 153 0.37 -29.77 1.66
CA ALA A 153 0.49 -31.03 0.92
C ALA A 153 -0.85 -31.80 0.84
N GLY A 154 -1.12 -32.40 -0.32
CA GLY A 154 -2.38 -33.11 -0.60
C GLY A 154 -3.54 -32.20 -0.99
N VAL A 155 -3.34 -30.88 -1.08
CA VAL A 155 -4.39 -29.90 -1.40
C VAL A 155 -3.95 -29.00 -2.56
N SER A 156 -4.83 -28.84 -3.55
CA SER A 156 -4.71 -27.80 -4.59
C SER A 156 -5.09 -26.43 -4.03
N ILE A 157 -4.19 -25.45 -4.15
CA ILE A 157 -4.41 -24.09 -3.65
C ILE A 157 -4.02 -23.07 -4.73
N VAL A 158 -4.98 -22.28 -5.19
CA VAL A 158 -4.70 -21.17 -6.11
C VAL A 158 -3.99 -20.02 -5.39
N GLY A 159 -3.14 -19.29 -6.13
CA GLY A 159 -2.43 -18.14 -5.61
C GLY A 159 -3.39 -16.97 -5.34
N THR A 160 -3.26 -16.33 -4.18
CA THR A 160 -3.98 -15.11 -3.84
C THR A 160 -3.26 -13.86 -4.37
N GLY A 161 -4.02 -12.79 -4.60
CA GLY A 161 -3.47 -11.53 -5.13
C GLY A 161 -2.66 -10.76 -4.09
N GLY A 162 -1.67 -9.98 -4.54
CA GLY A 162 -0.96 -9.03 -3.68
C GLY A 162 -1.77 -7.74 -3.44
N GLY A 163 -1.56 -7.09 -2.29
CA GLY A 163 -2.25 -5.84 -1.93
C GLY A 163 -1.69 -4.61 -2.64
N GLY A 164 -2.54 -3.64 -2.94
CA GLY A 164 -2.14 -2.36 -3.54
C GLY A 164 -1.30 -1.52 -2.58
N GLY A 165 -0.42 -0.66 -3.10
CA GLY A 165 0.38 0.27 -2.33
C GLY A 165 -0.45 1.37 -1.66
N GLY A 166 0.08 1.96 -0.61
CA GLY A 166 -0.61 2.98 0.20
C GLY A 166 -0.49 4.41 -0.32
N ILE A 167 -0.79 5.38 0.55
CA ILE A 167 -0.74 6.82 0.23
C ILE A 167 0.15 7.55 1.23
N VAL A 168 1.15 8.28 0.75
CA VAL A 168 1.94 9.19 1.57
C VAL A 168 1.76 10.61 1.04
N LEU A 169 1.04 11.42 1.80
CA LEU A 169 0.83 12.83 1.50
C LEU A 169 1.75 13.66 2.39
N VAL A 170 2.55 14.53 1.78
CA VAL A 170 3.47 15.44 2.49
C VAL A 170 3.12 16.86 2.10
N ALA A 171 2.66 17.64 3.07
CA ALA A 171 2.24 19.01 2.86
C ALA A 171 3.00 19.97 3.76
N ALA A 172 3.69 20.95 3.18
CA ALA A 172 4.48 21.92 3.93
C ALA A 172 4.23 23.33 3.42
N LYS A 173 3.95 24.28 4.31
CA LYS A 173 3.99 25.71 3.94
C LYS A 173 5.42 26.17 3.67
N GLY A 174 6.41 25.60 4.37
CA GLY A 174 7.82 25.75 4.06
C GLY A 174 8.27 24.86 2.91
N SER A 175 9.51 24.40 2.98
CA SER A 175 10.09 23.48 1.99
C SER A 175 9.85 22.00 2.33
N ILE A 176 9.79 21.15 1.31
CA ILE A 176 9.86 19.69 1.44
C ILE A 176 11.23 19.23 0.94
N THR A 177 11.97 18.50 1.79
CA THR A 177 13.22 17.84 1.41
C THR A 177 13.15 16.35 1.69
N LEU A 178 13.34 15.54 0.64
CA LEU A 178 13.46 14.09 0.72
C LEU A 178 14.89 13.66 0.38
N GLY A 179 15.69 13.38 1.42
CA GLY A 179 16.99 12.70 1.31
C GLY A 179 16.94 11.21 1.64
N GLY A 180 15.89 10.74 2.33
CA GLY A 180 15.64 9.33 2.66
C GLY A 180 14.80 8.61 1.60
N ALA A 181 13.97 7.65 2.03
CA ALA A 181 13.10 6.89 1.13
C ALA A 181 11.61 6.94 1.54
N ILE A 182 10.72 6.99 0.54
CA ILE A 182 9.30 6.74 0.70
C ILE A 182 8.91 5.53 -0.16
N ARG A 183 8.29 4.51 0.43
CA ARG A 183 7.87 3.27 -0.24
C ARG A 183 6.38 3.04 -0.10
N VAL A 184 5.68 3.09 -1.23
CA VAL A 184 4.25 2.80 -1.37
C VAL A 184 4.04 1.75 -2.45
N GLN A 185 4.88 0.72 -2.48
CA GLN A 185 4.80 -0.31 -3.52
C GLN A 185 3.66 -1.31 -3.28
N GLY A 186 3.19 -1.94 -4.35
CA GLY A 186 2.26 -3.08 -4.24
C GLY A 186 2.97 -4.34 -3.72
N GLY A 187 2.21 -5.25 -3.12
CA GLY A 187 2.66 -6.56 -2.69
C GLY A 187 2.66 -7.58 -3.82
N ASN A 188 3.44 -8.65 -3.69
CA ASN A 188 3.52 -9.69 -4.72
C ASN A 188 2.31 -10.61 -4.67
N GLY A 189 1.91 -11.16 -5.82
CA GLY A 189 0.95 -12.26 -5.88
C GLY A 189 1.59 -13.57 -5.39
N ALA A 190 0.79 -14.43 -4.78
CA ALA A 190 1.25 -15.75 -4.36
C ALA A 190 1.33 -16.72 -5.55
N ASN A 191 2.20 -17.71 -5.49
CA ASN A 191 2.18 -18.80 -6.46
C ASN A 191 0.95 -19.69 -6.26
N GLY A 192 0.46 -20.33 -7.33
CA GLY A 192 -0.39 -21.50 -7.21
C GLY A 192 0.40 -22.66 -6.60
N TYR A 193 -0.31 -23.65 -6.07
CA TYR A 193 0.27 -24.83 -5.45
C TYR A 193 -0.54 -26.09 -5.81
N ASP A 194 0.09 -26.97 -6.58
CA ASP A 194 -0.45 -28.28 -6.95
C ASP A 194 -0.04 -29.33 -5.91
N GLY A 195 -0.73 -29.34 -4.78
CA GLY A 195 -0.40 -30.25 -3.67
C GLY A 195 -0.92 -31.66 -3.85
N ASN A 196 -1.86 -31.91 -4.77
CA ASN A 196 -2.49 -33.21 -4.99
C ASN A 196 -2.13 -33.84 -6.35
N GLY A 197 -1.36 -33.15 -7.20
CA GLY A 197 -0.97 -33.62 -8.54
C GLY A 197 -2.13 -33.62 -9.53
N GLY A 198 -3.12 -32.76 -9.31
CA GLY A 198 -4.44 -32.77 -9.96
C GLY A 198 -4.54 -31.81 -11.13
N THR A 199 -5.39 -30.79 -10.99
CA THR A 199 -5.56 -29.72 -11.99
C THR A 199 -4.40 -28.72 -11.92
N GLY A 200 -4.26 -27.82 -12.90
CA GLY A 200 -3.36 -26.67 -12.71
C GLY A 200 -3.95 -25.64 -11.76
N GLU A 201 -3.12 -24.93 -11.00
CA GLU A 201 -3.53 -23.84 -10.09
C GLU A 201 -2.92 -22.51 -10.55
N GLY A 202 -3.78 -21.54 -10.79
CA GLY A 202 -3.38 -20.21 -11.20
C GLY A 202 -2.60 -19.48 -10.10
N GLY A 203 -1.53 -18.78 -10.49
CA GLY A 203 -0.85 -17.83 -9.61
C GLY A 203 -1.65 -16.56 -9.40
N GLY A 204 -1.38 -15.84 -8.32
CA GLY A 204 -1.99 -14.55 -8.03
C GLY A 204 -1.34 -13.39 -8.78
N GLY A 205 -2.12 -12.36 -9.07
CA GLY A 205 -1.64 -11.10 -9.64
C GLY A 205 -0.93 -10.22 -8.61
N GLY A 206 0.06 -9.45 -9.06
CA GLY A 206 0.75 -8.47 -8.21
C GLY A 206 -0.09 -7.24 -7.90
N GLY A 207 0.04 -6.66 -6.71
CA GLY A 207 -0.68 -5.43 -6.32
C GLY A 207 -0.18 -4.20 -7.07
N GLY A 208 -1.06 -3.22 -7.30
CA GLY A 208 -0.70 -1.94 -7.94
C GLY A 208 0.10 -1.04 -7.00
N GLY A 209 0.94 -0.16 -7.54
CA GLY A 209 1.68 0.83 -6.75
C GLY A 209 0.80 1.92 -6.14
N GLY A 210 1.29 2.57 -5.11
CA GLY A 210 0.58 3.61 -4.35
C GLY A 210 0.85 5.03 -4.83
N ILE A 211 0.49 6.01 -4.01
CA ILE A 211 0.61 7.44 -4.33
C ILE A 211 1.53 8.12 -3.32
N VAL A 212 2.50 8.87 -3.82
CA VAL A 212 3.23 9.87 -3.04
C VAL A 212 2.89 11.23 -3.61
N HIS A 213 2.37 12.13 -2.79
CA HIS A 213 1.96 13.46 -3.24
C HIS A 213 2.57 14.52 -2.32
N PHE A 214 3.36 15.40 -2.90
CA PHE A 214 3.94 16.56 -2.22
C PHE A 214 3.14 17.81 -2.54
N ILE A 215 2.77 18.57 -1.52
CA ILE A 215 2.05 19.83 -1.66
C ILE A 215 2.83 20.91 -0.90
N SER A 216 3.43 21.86 -1.60
CA SER A 216 4.30 22.86 -0.95
C SER A 216 4.31 24.22 -1.64
N SER A 217 4.83 25.23 -0.95
CA SER A 217 4.96 26.59 -1.49
C SER A 217 6.10 26.75 -2.49
N SER A 218 7.00 25.78 -2.52
CA SER A 218 8.11 25.69 -3.46
C SER A 218 8.27 24.26 -3.96
N THR A 219 8.99 24.06 -5.06
CA THR A 219 9.33 22.74 -5.59
C THR A 219 10.11 21.95 -4.55
N ALA A 220 9.69 20.71 -4.28
CA ALA A 220 10.36 19.85 -3.32
C ALA A 220 11.73 19.39 -3.81
N SER A 221 12.72 19.37 -2.91
CA SER A 221 14.04 18.83 -3.20
C SER A 221 14.06 17.33 -2.92
N VAL A 222 14.24 16.51 -3.96
CA VAL A 222 14.29 15.05 -3.86
C VAL A 222 15.69 14.57 -4.25
N THR A 223 16.48 14.19 -3.27
CA THR A 223 17.81 13.58 -3.46
C THR A 223 17.83 12.11 -3.05
N GLY A 224 16.80 11.65 -2.33
CA GLY A 224 16.56 10.25 -1.99
C GLY A 224 15.65 9.53 -2.99
N SER A 225 14.94 8.49 -2.55
CA SER A 225 14.14 7.62 -3.42
C SER A 225 12.63 7.64 -3.12
N VAL A 226 11.81 7.73 -4.16
CA VAL A 226 10.36 7.49 -4.08
C VAL A 226 10.06 6.20 -4.85
N VAL A 227 9.52 5.18 -4.17
CA VAL A 227 9.22 3.88 -4.77
C VAL A 227 7.71 3.68 -4.81
N THR A 228 7.14 3.76 -6.01
CA THR A 228 5.71 3.55 -6.31
C THR A 228 5.48 2.35 -7.22
N ALA A 229 6.40 1.37 -7.25
CA ALA A 229 6.29 0.21 -8.13
C ALA A 229 5.08 -0.69 -7.78
N GLY A 230 4.55 -1.41 -8.77
CA GLY A 230 3.65 -2.53 -8.53
C GLY A 230 4.41 -3.75 -7.99
N GLY A 231 3.68 -4.71 -7.44
CA GLY A 231 4.21 -6.01 -7.02
C GLY A 231 4.35 -6.98 -8.20
N SER A 232 5.22 -7.98 -8.02
CA SER A 232 5.41 -9.03 -9.01
C SER A 232 4.22 -9.99 -9.05
N ALA A 233 4.02 -10.63 -10.20
CA ALA A 233 3.09 -11.75 -10.32
C ALA A 233 3.60 -12.96 -9.52
N GLY A 234 2.69 -13.82 -9.10
CA GLY A 234 3.01 -15.20 -8.74
C GLY A 234 3.29 -16.05 -9.97
N SER A 235 3.27 -17.37 -9.81
CA SER A 235 3.41 -18.35 -10.90
C SER A 235 2.28 -19.37 -10.84
N ASN A 236 1.84 -19.85 -12.00
CA ASN A 236 0.94 -21.01 -12.08
C ASN A 236 1.67 -22.28 -11.62
N ALA A 237 0.93 -23.24 -11.07
CA ALA A 237 1.40 -24.58 -10.73
C ALA A 237 0.62 -25.65 -11.49
N GLY A 238 1.20 -26.86 -11.58
CA GLY A 238 0.61 -28.00 -12.27
C GLY A 238 0.71 -27.93 -13.80
N ALA A 239 0.51 -29.08 -14.45
CA ALA A 239 0.43 -29.21 -15.90
C ALA A 239 -0.89 -29.91 -16.26
N GLY A 240 -1.86 -29.15 -16.76
CA GLY A 240 -3.19 -29.67 -17.10
C GLY A 240 -3.82 -28.93 -18.27
N ALA A 241 -4.86 -29.51 -18.86
CA ALA A 241 -5.64 -28.88 -19.94
C ALA A 241 -6.52 -27.71 -19.44
N SER A 242 -6.72 -27.59 -18.13
CA SER A 242 -7.38 -26.47 -17.46
C SER A 242 -6.65 -26.11 -16.17
N SER A 243 -6.76 -24.85 -15.76
CA SER A 243 -6.20 -24.35 -14.51
C SER A 243 -7.20 -23.45 -13.79
N ILE A 244 -7.39 -23.69 -12.49
CA ILE A 244 -8.30 -22.89 -11.66
C ILE A 244 -7.70 -21.47 -11.54
N PRO A 245 -8.45 -20.40 -11.86
CA PRO A 245 -7.90 -19.05 -11.81
C PRO A 245 -7.45 -18.62 -10.42
N GLY A 246 -6.31 -17.94 -10.35
CA GLY A 246 -5.80 -17.26 -9.16
C GLY A 246 -6.45 -15.88 -8.92
N GLY A 247 -6.13 -15.28 -7.77
CA GLY A 247 -6.64 -13.98 -7.34
C GLY A 247 -6.02 -12.82 -8.09
N GLY A 248 -6.82 -11.82 -8.47
CA GLY A 248 -6.30 -10.54 -8.93
C GLY A 248 -5.63 -9.75 -7.81
N GLY A 249 -4.62 -8.95 -8.15
CA GLY A 249 -3.97 -8.03 -7.20
C GLY A 249 -4.81 -6.78 -6.91
N GLY A 250 -4.66 -6.20 -5.72
CA GLY A 250 -5.34 -4.97 -5.30
C GLY A 250 -4.80 -3.73 -6.01
N GLY A 251 -5.69 -2.78 -6.35
CA GLY A 251 -5.31 -1.50 -6.96
C GLY A 251 -5.06 -0.38 -5.95
N SER A 252 -4.44 0.72 -6.40
CA SER A 252 -4.33 1.98 -5.65
C SER A 252 -4.08 3.15 -6.62
N GLY A 253 -2.89 3.75 -6.64
CA GLY A 253 -2.47 4.65 -7.72
C GLY A 253 -2.22 3.87 -9.02
N GLY A 254 -1.63 2.69 -8.94
CA GLY A 254 -1.50 1.73 -10.03
C GLY A 254 -2.59 0.65 -9.97
N SER A 255 -2.82 -0.02 -11.10
CA SER A 255 -3.71 -1.18 -11.17
C SER A 255 -3.01 -2.44 -10.68
N GLY A 256 -3.77 -3.32 -10.03
CA GLY A 256 -3.32 -4.68 -9.76
C GLY A 256 -3.26 -5.51 -11.02
N GLY A 257 -2.40 -6.52 -11.02
CA GLY A 257 -2.28 -7.52 -12.07
C GLY A 257 -3.38 -8.57 -11.98
N ASN A 258 -3.64 -9.24 -13.10
CA ASN A 258 -4.57 -10.36 -13.16
C ASN A 258 -3.90 -11.63 -12.58
N GLY A 259 -4.72 -12.49 -11.98
CA GLY A 259 -4.34 -13.87 -11.68
C GLY A 259 -4.12 -14.68 -12.97
N GLY A 260 -3.38 -15.77 -12.83
CA GLY A 260 -3.17 -16.75 -13.90
C GLY A 260 -4.20 -17.87 -13.84
N GLY A 261 -4.12 -18.79 -14.78
CA GLY A 261 -5.05 -19.93 -14.93
C GLY A 261 -5.88 -19.81 -16.20
N THR A 262 -6.96 -20.57 -16.30
CA THR A 262 -7.85 -20.51 -17.48
C THR A 262 -8.59 -19.18 -17.51
N ALA A 263 -8.32 -18.34 -18.52
CA ALA A 263 -8.90 -17.02 -18.60
C ALA A 263 -10.45 -17.09 -18.71
N PRO A 264 -11.21 -16.26 -17.95
CA PRO A 264 -12.66 -16.32 -17.91
C PRO A 264 -13.30 -16.28 -19.31
N GLY A 265 -14.22 -17.21 -19.58
CA GLY A 265 -14.90 -17.30 -20.88
C GLY A 265 -14.05 -17.91 -22.01
N THR A 266 -12.87 -18.44 -21.70
CA THR A 266 -11.97 -19.08 -22.68
C THR A 266 -11.49 -20.44 -22.20
N THR A 267 -10.74 -21.15 -23.05
CA THR A 267 -10.00 -22.38 -22.68
C THR A 267 -8.49 -22.14 -22.57
N SER A 268 -8.03 -20.91 -22.72
CA SER A 268 -6.60 -20.58 -22.73
C SER A 268 -6.07 -20.41 -21.31
N ILE A 269 -4.94 -21.05 -21.00
CA ILE A 269 -4.22 -20.84 -19.75
C ILE A 269 -3.29 -19.63 -19.95
N VAL A 270 -3.45 -18.63 -19.08
CA VAL A 270 -2.61 -17.43 -19.08
C VAL A 270 -1.76 -17.37 -17.82
N ASN A 271 -0.60 -16.73 -17.96
CA ASN A 271 0.24 -16.42 -16.80
C ASN A 271 -0.34 -15.24 -16.02
N PRO A 272 -0.18 -15.22 -14.68
CA PRO A 272 -0.53 -14.05 -13.89
C PRO A 272 0.33 -12.86 -14.31
N SER A 273 -0.16 -11.64 -14.10
CA SER A 273 0.54 -10.41 -14.44
C SER A 273 0.98 -9.63 -13.21
N ALA A 274 2.05 -8.86 -13.35
CA ALA A 274 2.48 -7.91 -12.33
C ALA A 274 1.48 -6.74 -12.23
N GLY A 275 1.48 -6.05 -11.09
CA GLY A 275 0.77 -4.78 -10.94
C GLY A 275 1.51 -3.64 -11.63
N SER A 276 0.79 -2.57 -11.99
CA SER A 276 1.40 -1.36 -12.53
C SER A 276 1.93 -0.46 -11.42
N GLY A 277 2.92 0.38 -11.74
CA GLY A 277 3.34 1.45 -10.84
C GLY A 277 2.22 2.47 -10.58
N GLY A 278 2.30 3.14 -9.43
CA GLY A 278 1.48 4.29 -9.08
C GLY A 278 2.22 5.61 -9.33
N TYR A 279 1.93 6.65 -8.55
CA TYR A 279 2.29 8.02 -8.90
C TYR A 279 3.14 8.72 -7.85
N PHE A 280 4.16 9.45 -8.31
CA PHE A 280 4.77 10.53 -7.55
C PHE A 280 4.31 11.87 -8.13
N LEU A 281 3.67 12.69 -7.29
CA LEU A 281 3.03 13.93 -7.70
C LEU A 281 3.57 15.09 -6.86
N GLN A 282 3.66 16.27 -7.49
CA GLN A 282 4.01 17.51 -6.82
C GLN A 282 3.01 18.60 -7.21
N THR A 283 2.42 19.23 -6.21
CA THR A 283 1.57 20.41 -6.35
C THR A 283 2.27 21.58 -5.67
N VAL A 284 2.65 22.58 -6.46
CA VAL A 284 3.28 23.80 -5.95
C VAL A 284 2.25 24.92 -5.94
N VAL A 285 1.91 25.43 -4.75
CA VAL A 285 0.94 26.51 -4.58
C VAL A 285 1.36 27.45 -3.45
N PRO A 286 1.09 28.78 -3.54
CA PRO A 286 1.53 29.73 -2.52
C PRO A 286 1.02 29.43 -1.10
N GLU A 287 -0.20 28.88 -1.00
CA GLU A 287 -0.86 28.54 0.26
C GLU A 287 -1.26 27.06 0.29
N PRO A 288 -0.31 26.13 0.53
CA PRO A 288 -0.57 24.69 0.60
C PRO A 288 -1.67 24.32 1.60
N GLU A 289 -1.78 25.07 2.69
CA GLU A 289 -2.79 24.89 3.73
C GLU A 289 -4.23 25.01 3.20
N SER A 290 -4.46 25.85 2.19
CA SER A 290 -5.78 26.08 1.60
C SER A 290 -6.32 24.84 0.87
N LEU A 291 -5.43 23.96 0.38
CA LEU A 291 -5.79 22.77 -0.38
C LEU A 291 -6.14 21.56 0.49
N LEU A 292 -5.76 21.58 1.77
CA LEU A 292 -5.99 20.46 2.68
C LEU A 292 -7.40 20.50 3.30
N GLY A 293 -8.06 21.67 3.28
CA GLY A 293 -9.37 21.90 3.90
C GLY A 293 -9.39 21.54 5.38
N LEU A 294 -8.28 21.80 6.08
CA LEU A 294 -7.96 21.35 7.44
C LEU A 294 -8.04 22.43 8.50
#